data_AF-A0A968XNP7-F1
#
_entry.id   AF-A0A968XNP7-F1
#
_cell.length_a   1.000
_cell.length_b   1.000
_cell.length_c   1.000
_cell.angle_alpha   90.00
_cell.angle_beta   90.00
_cell.angle_gamma   90.00
#
_symmetry.space_group_name_H-M   'P 1'
#
loop_
_entity.id
_entity.type
_entity.pdbx_description
1 polymer ?
#
loop_
_entity_poly.entity_id
_entity_poly.type
_entity_poly.pdbx_seq_one_letter_code
_entity_poly.pdbx_strand_id
1 'polypeptide(L)'
;RRLFKVPGTGWRFGLDSLIGLIPNVGDISTSLVSFYILIAGVRYGVPKITLLRMAFNIGLDYVVGAIPFIGDAFDFFWKANKQNMELIRERGAGRGTGTTSDWIFVIAIILILLGILAGSIFVSLLILGFLGYQIGRIFT
;
A
#
# COMPACT_ATOMS: atom_id res chain seq x y z
N ARG A 1 -16.34 4.42 41.08
CA ARG A 1 -15.17 4.15 40.20
C ARG A 1 -15.32 5.06 38.99
N ARG A 2 -14.44 6.05 38.83
CA ARG A 2 -14.65 7.20 37.93
C ARG A 2 -14.27 6.83 36.48
N LEU A 3 -15.25 6.92 35.58
CA LEU A 3 -15.10 6.84 34.13
C LEU A 3 -14.69 8.23 33.62
N PHE A 4 -13.50 8.38 33.04
CA PHE A 4 -13.09 9.61 32.39
C PHE A 4 -13.79 9.72 31.02
N LYS A 5 -14.74 10.65 30.90
CA LYS A 5 -15.25 11.17 29.63
C LYS A 5 -14.55 12.50 29.35
N VAL A 6 -13.84 12.61 28.23
CA VAL A 6 -13.35 13.91 27.74
C VAL A 6 -14.55 14.65 27.12
N PRO A 7 -14.87 15.89 27.55
CA PRO A 7 -15.98 16.65 26.99
C PRO A 7 -15.51 17.41 25.74
N GLY A 8 -16.23 17.24 24.62
CA GLY A 8 -16.02 18.04 23.40
C GLY A 8 -16.18 17.29 22.08
N THR A 9 -16.04 15.96 22.07
CA THR A 9 -16.29 15.12 20.90
C THR A 9 -17.01 13.85 21.36
N GLY A 10 -18.17 13.54 20.79
CA GLY A 10 -18.94 12.32 21.09
C GLY A 10 -18.29 11.03 20.57
N TRP A 11 -16.96 10.99 20.47
CA TRP A 11 -16.19 9.89 19.91
C TRP A 11 -15.72 8.99 21.03
N ARG A 12 -16.23 7.75 21.01
CA ARG A 12 -15.80 6.69 21.92
C ARG A 12 -14.38 6.27 21.49
N PHE A 13 -13.37 6.81 22.17
CA PHE A 13 -12.00 6.30 22.14
C PHE A 13 -11.99 4.89 22.74
N GLY A 14 -12.34 3.89 21.93
CA GLY A 14 -12.15 2.47 22.20
C GLY A 14 -11.07 1.91 21.29
N LEU A 15 -10.66 0.66 21.53
CA LEU A 15 -9.71 -0.11 20.69
C LEU A 15 -9.95 0.05 19.17
N ASP A 16 -11.17 0.34 18.74
CA ASP A 16 -11.55 0.63 17.35
C ASP A 16 -10.79 1.79 16.70
N SER A 17 -10.49 2.88 17.42
CA SER A 17 -9.65 3.95 16.87
C SER A 17 -8.19 3.52 16.77
N LEU A 18 -7.72 2.63 17.64
CA LEU A 18 -6.35 2.11 17.58
C LEU A 18 -6.19 1.16 16.39
N ILE A 19 -7.17 0.31 16.13
CA ILE A 19 -7.21 -0.61 14.97
C ILE A 19 -7.28 0.17 13.65
N GLY A 20 -8.06 1.26 13.59
CA GLY A 20 -8.09 2.17 12.43
C GLY A 20 -6.87 3.09 12.29
N LEU A 21 -6.00 3.17 13.31
CA LEU A 21 -4.73 3.89 13.29
C LEU A 21 -3.55 3.00 12.93
N ILE A 22 -3.71 1.67 12.93
CA ILE A 22 -2.65 0.80 12.46
C ILE A 22 -2.52 1.06 10.95
N PRO A 23 -1.40 1.66 10.50
CA PRO A 23 -1.20 1.92 9.09
C PRO A 23 -1.23 0.58 8.34
N ASN A 24 -1.88 0.54 7.19
CA ASN A 24 -1.79 -0.57 6.23
C ASN A 24 -2.35 -1.94 6.72
N VAL A 25 -3.28 -2.00 7.69
CA VAL A 25 -3.88 -3.29 8.15
C VAL A 25 -4.65 -4.04 7.08
N GLY A 26 -5.21 -3.35 6.09
CA GLY A 26 -5.85 -4.01 4.95
C GLY A 26 -4.87 -4.68 3.97
N ASP A 27 -3.57 -4.36 4.05
CA ASP A 27 -2.84 -4.04 2.82
C ASP A 27 -1.79 -5.08 2.36
N ILE A 28 -1.53 -6.11 3.16
CA ILE A 28 -0.57 -7.16 2.75
C ILE A 28 -1.17 -8.00 1.62
N SER A 29 -2.44 -8.37 1.73
CA SER A 29 -3.10 -9.24 0.75
C SER A 29 -3.26 -8.56 -0.62
N THR A 30 -3.71 -7.32 -0.64
CA THR A 30 -3.83 -6.48 -1.85
C THR A 30 -2.48 -6.18 -2.47
N SER A 31 -1.47 -5.83 -1.67
CA SER A 31 -0.10 -5.60 -2.16
C SER A 31 0.50 -6.86 -2.79
N LEU A 32 0.26 -8.04 -2.21
CA LEU A 32 0.70 -9.33 -2.78
C LEU A 32 0.06 -9.59 -4.15
N VAL A 33 -1.23 -9.29 -4.32
CA VAL A 33 -1.92 -9.42 -5.61
C VAL A 33 -1.31 -8.47 -6.63
N SER A 34 -1.08 -7.21 -6.26
CA SER A 34 -0.48 -6.20 -7.13
C SER A 34 0.93 -6.61 -7.60
N PHE A 35 1.78 -7.09 -6.69
CA PHE A 35 3.12 -7.58 -7.03
C PHE A 35 3.06 -8.85 -7.87
N TYR A 36 2.13 -9.77 -7.59
CA TYR A 36 1.93 -10.95 -8.40
C TYR A 36 1.57 -10.59 -9.85
N ILE A 37 0.68 -9.62 -10.06
CA ILE A 37 0.32 -9.13 -11.40
C ILE A 37 1.55 -8.52 -12.10
N LEU A 38 2.37 -7.74 -11.40
CA LEU A 38 3.60 -7.20 -11.96
C LEU A 38 4.58 -8.31 -12.39
N ILE A 39 4.76 -9.35 -11.56
CA ILE A 39 5.57 -10.54 -11.88
C ILE A 39 4.98 -11.29 -13.08
N ALA A 40 3.66 -11.42 -13.15
CA ALA A 40 3.00 -12.04 -14.29
C ALA A 40 3.33 -11.28 -15.58
N GLY A 41 3.38 -9.95 -15.57
CA GLY A 41 3.80 -9.15 -16.72
C GLY A 41 5.18 -9.55 -17.26
N VAL A 42 6.16 -9.81 -16.38
CA VAL A 42 7.49 -10.30 -16.79
C VAL A 42 7.38 -11.69 -17.42
N ARG A 43 6.60 -12.59 -16.82
CA ARG A 43 6.41 -13.95 -17.36
C ARG A 43 5.79 -13.94 -18.75
N TYR A 44 4.89 -12.99 -19.03
CA TYR A 44 4.26 -12.79 -20.34
C TYR A 44 5.08 -11.92 -21.31
N GLY A 45 6.31 -11.54 -20.94
CA GLY A 45 7.22 -10.81 -21.83
C GLY A 45 6.75 -9.39 -22.13
N VAL A 46 6.07 -8.74 -21.18
CA VAL A 46 5.62 -7.35 -21.31
C VAL A 46 6.83 -6.41 -21.37
N PRO A 47 6.86 -5.42 -22.29
CA PRO A 47 7.96 -4.48 -22.40
C PRO A 47 8.25 -3.71 -21.09
N LYS A 48 9.51 -3.43 -20.80
CA LYS A 48 9.95 -2.70 -19.59
C LYS A 48 9.20 -1.39 -19.35
N ILE A 49 8.93 -0.63 -20.41
CA ILE A 49 8.16 0.63 -20.32
C ILE A 49 6.74 0.40 -19.78
N THR A 50 6.15 -0.75 -20.11
CA THR A 50 4.82 -1.13 -19.64
C THR A 50 4.88 -1.68 -18.22
N LEU A 51 5.92 -2.45 -17.86
CA LEU A 51 6.17 -2.85 -16.47
C LEU A 51 6.36 -1.62 -15.55
N LEU A 52 7.04 -0.59 -16.02
CA LEU A 52 7.18 0.67 -15.29
C LEU A 52 5.83 1.38 -15.11
N ARG A 53 4.97 1.39 -16.13
CA ARG A 53 3.60 1.91 -16.02
C ARG A 53 2.77 1.11 -15.02
N MET A 54 2.91 -0.22 -14.99
CA MET A 54 2.24 -1.06 -14.00
C MET A 54 2.71 -0.74 -12.58
N ALA A 55 4.02 -0.57 -12.39
CA ALA A 55 4.61 -0.18 -11.11
C ALA A 55 4.10 1.20 -10.65
N PHE A 56 3.94 2.14 -11.58
CA PHE A 56 3.37 3.45 -11.29
C PHE A 56 1.92 3.35 -10.79
N ASN A 57 1.10 2.50 -11.40
CA ASN A 57 -0.26 2.26 -10.92
C ASN A 57 -0.27 1.74 -9.48
N ILE A 58 0.61 0.76 -9.16
CA ILE A 58 0.76 0.23 -7.79
C ILE A 58 1.19 1.32 -6.81
N GLY A 59 2.14 2.18 -7.21
CA GLY A 59 2.58 3.30 -6.39
C GLY A 59 1.47 4.33 -6.13
N LEU A 60 0.65 4.62 -7.15
CA LEU A 60 -0.49 5.51 -7.01
C LEU A 60 -1.56 4.92 -6.06
N ASP A 61 -1.82 3.62 -6.16
CA ASP A 61 -2.73 2.92 -5.25
C ASP A 61 -2.30 3.06 -3.80
N TYR A 62 -1.01 2.84 -3.58
CA TYR A 62 -0.43 2.98 -2.27
C TYR A 62 -0.56 4.41 -1.72
N VAL A 63 -0.33 5.44 -2.55
CA VAL A 63 -0.54 6.84 -2.14
C VAL A 63 -2.01 7.11 -1.77
N VAL A 64 -2.96 6.59 -2.56
CA VAL A 64 -4.39 6.75 -2.29
C VAL A 64 -4.80 5.99 -1.01
N GLY A 65 -4.31 4.77 -0.84
CA GLY A 65 -4.57 3.93 0.34
C GLY A 65 -3.93 4.46 1.63
N ALA A 66 -2.85 5.25 1.51
CA ALA A 66 -2.20 5.91 2.65
C ALA A 66 -2.98 7.11 3.20
N ILE A 67 -3.99 7.62 2.47
CA ILE A 67 -4.82 8.74 2.93
C ILE A 67 -5.89 8.18 3.90
N PRO A 68 -5.82 8.52 5.20
CA PRO A 68 -6.89 8.14 6.12
C PRO A 68 -8.20 8.81 5.69
N PHE A 69 -9.34 8.16 5.94
CA PHE A 69 -10.70 8.63 5.61
C PHE A 69 -11.20 8.43 4.16
N ILE A 70 -10.40 7.82 3.28
CA ILE A 70 -10.86 7.36 1.96
C ILE A 70 -11.51 5.96 2.11
N GLY A 71 -12.84 5.91 2.11
CA GLY A 71 -13.61 4.66 2.26
C GLY A 71 -13.59 3.73 1.04
N ASP A 72 -13.19 4.25 -0.13
CA ASP A 72 -13.16 3.58 -1.43
C ASP A 72 -11.75 3.13 -1.84
N ALA A 73 -10.79 3.08 -0.91
CA ALA A 73 -9.43 2.61 -1.20
C ALA A 73 -9.44 1.23 -1.88
N PHE A 74 -10.31 0.32 -1.43
CA PHE A 74 -10.49 -1.01 -2.04
C PHE A 74 -10.86 -0.94 -3.53
N ASP A 75 -11.76 -0.04 -3.92
CA ASP A 75 -12.18 0.13 -5.30
C ASP A 75 -11.03 0.65 -6.17
N PHE A 76 -10.19 1.52 -5.61
CA PHE A 76 -9.00 2.02 -6.29
C PHE A 76 -7.98 0.90 -6.54
N PHE A 77 -7.68 0.08 -5.53
CA PHE A 77 -6.80 -1.09 -5.67
C PHE A 77 -7.30 -2.07 -6.73
N TRP A 78 -8.60 -2.38 -6.73
CA TRP A 78 -9.19 -3.27 -7.74
C TRP A 78 -9.05 -2.69 -9.14
N LYS A 79 -9.28 -1.39 -9.29
CA LYS A 79 -9.19 -0.67 -10.57
C LYS A 79 -7.77 -0.72 -11.14
N ALA A 80 -6.74 -0.45 -10.34
CA ALA A 80 -5.36 -0.46 -10.81
C ALA A 80 -4.85 -1.86 -11.12
N ASN A 81 -5.23 -2.87 -10.32
CA ASN A 81 -4.94 -4.27 -10.65
C ASN A 81 -5.59 -4.71 -11.96
N LYS A 82 -6.82 -4.27 -12.23
CA LYS A 82 -7.49 -4.49 -13.51
C LYS A 82 -6.75 -3.80 -14.66
N GLN A 83 -6.35 -2.53 -14.51
CA GLN A 83 -5.56 -1.80 -15.51
C GLN A 83 -4.22 -2.50 -15.81
N ASN A 84 -3.54 -2.98 -14.78
CA ASN A 84 -2.29 -3.73 -14.93
C ASN A 84 -2.50 -5.04 -15.68
N MET A 85 -3.59 -5.76 -15.39
CA MET A 85 -3.93 -6.97 -16.13
C MET A 85 -4.27 -6.69 -17.60
N GLU A 86 -4.92 -5.57 -17.88
CA GLU A 86 -5.20 -5.14 -19.25
C GLU A 86 -3.92 -4.82 -20.02
N LEU A 87 -2.96 -4.13 -19.39
CA LEU A 87 -1.63 -3.89 -19.98
C LEU A 87 -0.90 -5.19 -20.33
N ILE A 88 -1.01 -6.24 -19.51
CA ILE A 88 -0.45 -7.56 -19.81
C ILE A 88 -1.14 -8.18 -21.03
N ARG A 89 -2.47 -8.09 -21.10
CA ARG A 89 -3.24 -8.67 -22.23
C ARG A 89 -2.92 -7.98 -23.55
N GLU A 90 -2.80 -6.65 -23.53
CA GLU A 90 -2.54 -5.86 -24.74
C GLU A 90 -1.09 -5.95 -25.21
N ARG A 91 -0.13 -6.00 -24.28
CA ARG A 91 1.30 -5.86 -24.59
C ARG A 91 2.14 -7.08 -24.25
N GLY A 92 1.52 -8.16 -23.79
CA GLY A 92 2.17 -9.45 -23.62
C GLY A 92 2.59 -9.98 -24.98
N ALA A 93 3.88 -10.20 -25.18
CA ALA A 93 4.41 -10.57 -26.49
C ALA A 93 4.08 -12.02 -26.89
N GLY A 94 3.56 -12.86 -25.97
CA GLY A 94 3.41 -14.31 -26.17
C GLY A 94 4.74 -15.06 -26.40
N ARG A 95 5.86 -14.32 -26.41
CA ARG A 95 7.22 -14.82 -26.53
C ARG A 95 7.63 -15.30 -25.15
N GLY A 96 7.89 -16.60 -25.03
CA GLY A 96 8.15 -17.26 -23.75
C GLY A 96 9.20 -16.53 -22.89
N THR A 97 8.84 -16.38 -21.61
CA THR A 97 9.68 -16.02 -20.46
C THR A 97 10.48 -14.71 -20.59
N GLY A 98 10.09 -13.68 -19.84
CA GLY A 98 10.85 -12.43 -19.71
C GLY A 98 12.32 -12.67 -19.40
N THR A 99 13.18 -11.81 -19.95
CA THR A 99 14.63 -11.96 -19.86
C THR A 99 15.12 -11.75 -18.42
N THR A 100 16.33 -12.25 -18.09
CA THR A 100 16.95 -11.99 -16.78
C THR A 100 17.01 -10.49 -16.45
N SER A 101 17.19 -9.64 -17.46
CA SER A 101 17.18 -8.19 -17.30
C SER A 101 15.81 -7.63 -16.90
N ASP A 102 14.72 -8.24 -17.38
CA ASP A 102 13.35 -7.85 -17.02
C ASP A 102 13.02 -8.24 -15.58
N TRP A 103 13.47 -9.43 -15.16
CA TRP A 103 13.35 -9.87 -13.76
C TRP A 103 14.13 -8.98 -12.79
N ILE A 104 15.40 -8.66 -13.10
CA ILE A 104 16.21 -7.75 -12.27
C ILE A 104 15.51 -6.38 -12.16
N PHE A 105 14.99 -5.87 -13.28
CA PHE A 105 14.27 -4.60 -13.29
C PHE A 105 13.02 -4.63 -12.39
N VAL A 106 12.21 -5.68 -12.48
CA VAL A 106 10.99 -5.81 -11.64
C VAL A 106 11.31 -6.08 -10.18
N ILE A 107 12.33 -6.88 -9.88
CA ILE A 107 12.79 -7.10 -8.51
C ILE A 107 13.25 -5.77 -7.90
N ALA A 108 14.02 -4.97 -8.64
CA ALA A 108 14.43 -3.64 -8.17
C ALA A 108 13.23 -2.74 -7.89
N ILE A 109 12.22 -2.73 -8.77
CA ILE A 109 10.96 -2.00 -8.54
C ILE A 109 10.25 -2.48 -7.27
N ILE A 110 10.10 -3.80 -7.09
CA ILE A 110 9.42 -4.36 -5.93
C ILE A 110 10.17 -3.99 -4.65
N LEU A 111 11.51 -4.07 -4.64
CA LEU A 111 12.31 -3.66 -3.49
C LEU A 111 12.16 -2.17 -3.17
N ILE A 112 12.11 -1.30 -4.19
CA ILE A 112 11.86 0.13 -4.00
C ILE A 112 10.47 0.36 -3.39
N LEU A 113 9.43 -0.28 -3.94
CA LEU A 113 8.06 -0.17 -3.43
C LEU A 113 7.95 -0.70 -2.00
N LEU A 114 8.56 -1.85 -1.69
CA LEU A 114 8.62 -2.40 -0.33
C LEU A 114 9.40 -1.49 0.63
N GLY A 115 10.47 -0.85 0.16
CA GLY A 115 11.22 0.13 0.95
C GLY A 115 10.39 1.36 1.29
N ILE A 116 9.64 1.89 0.33
CA ILE A 116 8.69 3.00 0.54
C ILE A 116 7.59 2.57 1.53
N LEU A 117 7.01 1.39 1.33
CA LEU A 117 5.99 0.81 2.23
C LEU A 117 6.52 0.70 3.66
N ALA A 118 7.66 0.04 3.85
CA ALA A 118 8.27 -0.15 5.17
C ALA A 118 8.66 1.19 5.82
N GLY A 119 9.25 2.11 5.05
CA GLY A 119 9.60 3.44 5.51
C GLY A 119 8.38 4.23 5.97
N SER A 120 7.26 4.14 5.24
CA SER A 120 6.02 4.80 5.63
C SER A 120 5.44 4.24 6.92
N ILE A 121 5.42 2.92 7.07
CA ILE A 121 4.92 2.25 8.28
C ILE A 121 5.78 2.70 9.46
N PHE A 122 7.10 2.71 9.29
CA PHE A 122 8.03 3.17 10.31
C PHE A 122 7.76 4.63 10.72
N VAL A 123 7.64 5.55 9.75
CA VAL A 123 7.34 6.96 10.01
C VAL A 123 5.99 7.12 10.71
N SER A 124 4.94 6.42 10.25
CA SER A 124 3.62 6.45 10.88
C SER A 124 3.68 5.95 12.33
N LEU A 125 4.39 4.85 12.61
CA LEU A 125 4.56 4.34 13.98
C LEU A 125 5.33 5.32 14.86
N LEU A 126 6.35 6.00 14.34
CA LEU A 126 7.07 7.04 15.07
C LEU A 126 6.16 8.22 15.43
N ILE A 127 5.33 8.68 14.50
CA ILE A 127 4.38 9.77 14.73
C ILE A 127 3.36 9.37 15.81
N LEU A 128 2.78 8.16 15.71
CA LEU A 128 1.83 7.67 16.71
C LEU A 128 2.47 7.52 18.09
N GLY A 129 3.69 6.98 18.16
CA GLY A 129 4.46 6.87 19.40
C GLY A 129 4.77 8.24 20.01
N PHE A 130 5.17 9.21 19.18
CA PHE A 130 5.43 10.58 19.61
C PHE A 130 4.16 11.26 20.15
N LEU A 131 3.03 11.15 19.44
CA LEU A 131 1.75 11.70 19.90
C LEU A 131 1.28 11.04 21.21
N GLY A 132 1.40 9.72 21.32
CA GLY A 132 1.08 8.99 22.55
C GLY A 132 1.91 9.44 23.74
N TYR A 133 3.21 9.66 23.54
CA TYR A 133 4.11 10.19 24.56
C TYR A 133 3.69 11.60 25.02
N GLN A 134 3.37 12.49 24.07
CA GLN A 134 2.95 13.86 24.39
C GLN A 134 1.64 13.90 25.16
N ILE A 135 0.67 13.06 24.78
CA ILE A 135 -0.60 12.92 25.49
C ILE A 135 -0.35 12.40 26.91
N GLY A 136 0.43 11.33 27.08
CA GLY A 136 0.77 10.79 28.40
C GLY A 136 1.38 11.84 29.32
N ARG A 137 2.31 12.65 28.80
CA ARG A 137 2.95 13.75 29.52
C ARG A 137 1.98 14.87 29.93
N ILE A 138 0.89 15.10 29.20
CA ILE A 138 -0.12 16.11 29.55
C ILE A 138 -1.02 15.63 30.70
N PHE A 139 -1.20 14.31 30.86
CA PHE A 139 -2.08 13.72 31.87
C PHE A 139 -1.37 13.19 33.13
N THR A 140 -0.04 13.27 33.19
CA THR A 140 0.79 12.89 34.35
C THR A 140 1.37 14.14 35.02
#